data_AF-A0A8C8YL14-F1
#
_entry.id   AF-A0A8C8YL14-F1
#
_cell.length_a   1.000
_cell.length_b   1.000
_cell.length_c   1.000
_cell.angle_alpha   90.00
_cell.angle_beta   90.00
_cell.angle_gamma   90.00
#
_symmetry.space_group_name_H-M   'P 1'
#
loop_
_entity.id
_entity.type
_entity.pdbx_description
1 polymer ?
#
loop_
_entity_poly.entity_id
_entity_poly.type
_entity_poly.pdbx_seq_one_letter_code
_entity_poly.pdbx_strand_id
1 'polypeptide(L)'
;RPSSTLRPASPLPALLLHQLQLLCPLAPLASPRLRNPRPAPAAPLRDDAPLHEINGDHLKICPQGYTCCSQEMEEKYSLQSTEDFKCVVGQQCDQLEAVFASQYTKFDEFFKELLENADKSLNDVFVKIYGHLYMENSELFKDLFLELKRYYMAGNVNLEEMLNDFWAHLLERMFRLVNSQYSFTDEYLECVSKYTEQLKPLGDVPRKLKLQVTRAFVAARTFVQGLAVARDVVSKVSVVNPTARRADALLKMIYCSHCQGLVTVKPCYNSCSNIRRGCLAYQGDVDSEWNSFIDAMLMVAERLQVLSTLNGSCSPSI
;
A
#
# COMPACT_ATOMS: atom_id res chain seq x y z
N ARG A 1 10.17 11.88 28.89
CA ARG A 1 9.08 12.39 28.02
C ARG A 1 9.03 11.48 26.81
N PRO A 2 8.00 10.61 26.65
CA PRO A 2 7.91 9.81 25.44
C PRO A 2 7.37 10.69 24.31
N SER A 3 8.10 10.70 23.22
CA SER A 3 7.87 11.46 22.01
C SER A 3 6.69 10.86 21.25
N SER A 4 5.68 11.70 21.01
CA SER A 4 4.73 11.66 19.88
C SER A 4 4.57 10.33 19.14
N THR A 5 3.54 9.60 19.54
CA THR A 5 2.80 8.57 18.79
C THR A 5 2.75 8.84 17.28
N LEU A 6 3.42 8.00 16.50
CA LEU A 6 3.10 7.79 15.08
C LEU A 6 1.72 7.12 15.03
N ARG A 7 0.66 7.89 14.78
CA ARG A 7 -0.59 7.34 14.23
C ARG A 7 -0.38 7.15 12.73
N PRO A 8 -0.42 5.92 12.20
CA PRO A 8 -0.44 5.69 10.76
C PRO A 8 -1.77 6.16 10.19
N ALA A 9 -1.76 6.47 8.90
CA ALA A 9 -2.85 7.02 8.10
C ALA A 9 -4.27 6.62 8.55
N SER A 10 -5.11 7.63 8.72
CA SER A 10 -6.56 7.51 8.94
C SER A 10 -7.24 6.56 7.93
N PRO A 11 -8.31 5.85 8.31
CA PRO A 11 -8.88 4.74 7.54
C PRO A 11 -9.44 5.19 6.18
N LEU A 12 -9.33 4.41 5.09
CA LEU A 12 -9.64 4.85 3.71
C LEU A 12 -10.97 5.60 3.54
N PRO A 13 -12.07 5.23 4.19
CA PRO A 13 -13.32 5.96 4.07
C PRO A 13 -13.43 7.07 5.10
N ALA A 14 -12.68 7.12 6.19
CA ALA A 14 -12.52 8.36 6.95
C ALA A 14 -11.57 9.32 6.23
N LEU A 15 -10.51 8.87 5.56
CA LEU A 15 -9.67 9.70 4.69
C LEU A 15 -10.46 10.16 3.47
N LEU A 16 -11.19 9.28 2.77
CA LEU A 16 -12.09 9.67 1.69
C LEU A 16 -13.23 10.52 2.25
N LEU A 17 -13.98 10.15 3.30
CA LEU A 17 -15.08 10.99 3.81
C LEU A 17 -14.61 12.33 4.40
N HIS A 18 -13.46 12.40 5.07
CA HIS A 18 -12.88 13.60 5.70
C HIS A 18 -12.10 14.45 4.69
N GLN A 19 -11.39 13.88 3.71
CA GLN A 19 -10.83 14.63 2.56
C GLN A 19 -11.93 15.05 1.59
N LEU A 20 -12.96 14.23 1.36
CA LEU A 20 -14.16 14.65 0.63
C LEU A 20 -14.94 15.74 1.43
N GLN A 21 -14.73 15.97 2.73
CA GLN A 21 -15.25 17.21 3.36
C GLN A 21 -14.72 18.48 2.65
N LEU A 22 -13.61 18.39 1.91
CA LEU A 22 -13.11 19.44 1.01
C LEU A 22 -13.91 19.57 -0.31
N LEU A 23 -14.78 18.64 -0.69
CA LEU A 23 -15.73 18.84 -1.80
C LEU A 23 -16.78 19.91 -1.51
N CYS A 24 -17.20 20.06 -0.25
CA CYS A 24 -18.15 21.10 0.14
C CYS A 24 -17.62 22.52 -0.14
N PRO A 25 -16.33 22.84 0.11
CA PRO A 25 -15.76 24.11 -0.34
C PRO A 25 -15.33 24.16 -1.82
N LEU A 26 -15.26 23.03 -2.55
CA LEU A 26 -14.74 22.94 -3.93
C LEU A 26 -15.78 22.94 -5.06
N ALA A 27 -17.08 23.12 -4.80
CA ALA A 27 -17.95 23.67 -5.85
C ALA A 27 -17.36 25.05 -6.25
N PRO A 28 -17.01 25.26 -7.52
CA PRO A 28 -15.85 26.07 -7.89
C PRO A 28 -15.97 27.52 -7.42
N LEU A 29 -14.95 27.99 -6.70
CA LEU A 29 -14.48 29.35 -6.92
C LEU A 29 -14.00 29.40 -8.37
N ALA A 30 -14.90 29.75 -9.29
CA ALA A 30 -14.49 30.56 -10.42
C ALA A 30 -14.04 31.91 -9.83
N SER A 31 -12.78 31.98 -9.39
CA SER A 31 -12.05 33.24 -9.23
C SER A 31 -10.55 32.98 -9.38
N PRO A 32 -9.89 33.72 -10.29
CA PRO A 32 -8.53 33.45 -10.73
C PRO A 32 -7.53 33.97 -9.71
N ARG A 33 -6.64 33.13 -9.19
CA ARG A 33 -5.35 33.59 -8.69
C ARG A 33 -4.22 32.65 -9.13
N LEU A 34 -3.67 33.01 -10.29
CA LEU A 34 -2.25 33.20 -10.57
C LEU A 34 -1.25 32.16 -10.01
N ARG A 35 -0.94 31.16 -10.85
CA ARG A 35 0.44 30.92 -11.29
C ARG A 35 0.43 30.47 -12.77
N ASN A 36 0.90 31.39 -13.61
CA ASN A 36 1.14 31.38 -15.06
C ASN A 36 1.54 30.03 -15.72
N PRO A 37 1.43 29.91 -17.06
CA PRO A 37 0.22 30.07 -17.87
C PRO A 37 0.17 28.94 -18.93
N ARG A 38 -0.79 28.03 -18.82
CA ARG A 38 -1.32 27.36 -20.01
C ARG A 38 -2.81 27.63 -20.00
N PRO A 39 -3.40 28.11 -21.11
CA PRO A 39 -4.81 28.44 -21.14
C PRO A 39 -5.58 27.14 -20.95
N ALA A 40 -6.08 26.92 -19.73
CA ALA A 40 -7.27 26.11 -19.59
C ALA A 40 -8.33 26.82 -20.45
N PRO A 41 -9.07 26.12 -21.32
CA PRO A 41 -10.12 26.74 -22.09
C PRO A 41 -11.13 27.33 -21.10
N ALA A 42 -11.09 28.65 -20.98
CA ALA A 42 -12.10 29.41 -20.28
C ALA A 42 -13.43 29.21 -21.04
N ALA A 43 -14.47 28.83 -20.29
CA ALA A 43 -15.90 28.97 -20.60
C ALA A 43 -16.36 28.55 -22.02
N PRO A 44 -16.90 27.32 -22.20
CA PRO A 44 -17.59 26.95 -23.43
C PRO A 44 -19.13 27.09 -23.33
N LEU A 45 -19.70 27.92 -22.45
CA LEU A 45 -21.17 27.98 -22.25
C LEU A 45 -21.81 29.32 -22.65
N ARG A 46 -21.05 30.24 -23.24
CA ARG A 46 -21.60 31.56 -23.62
C ARG A 46 -22.42 31.55 -24.91
N ASP A 47 -22.15 30.62 -25.83
CA ASP A 47 -22.84 30.61 -27.13
C ASP A 47 -24.23 29.96 -27.07
N ASP A 48 -24.48 29.07 -26.08
CA ASP A 48 -25.76 28.35 -25.94
C ASP A 48 -26.67 28.94 -24.83
N ALA A 49 -26.18 29.98 -24.15
CA ALA A 49 -26.91 30.62 -23.06
C ALA A 49 -27.97 31.59 -23.61
N PRO A 50 -29.22 31.49 -23.16
CA PRO A 50 -30.24 32.45 -23.54
C PRO A 50 -29.85 33.85 -23.08
N LEU A 51 -30.11 34.85 -23.93
CA LEU A 51 -29.76 36.27 -23.66
C LEU A 51 -30.52 36.85 -22.46
N HIS A 52 -31.69 36.29 -22.15
CA HIS A 52 -32.56 36.66 -21.05
C HIS A 52 -33.13 35.40 -20.38
N GLU A 53 -33.69 35.56 -19.18
CA GLU A 53 -34.39 34.47 -18.50
C GLU A 53 -35.57 33.97 -19.35
N ILE A 54 -35.62 32.66 -19.57
CA ILE A 54 -36.67 31.98 -20.33
C ILE A 54 -37.51 31.12 -19.38
N ASN A 55 -38.71 30.72 -19.82
CA ASN A 55 -39.48 29.71 -19.10
C ASN A 55 -38.77 28.35 -19.19
N GLY A 56 -38.56 27.68 -18.05
CA GLY A 56 -37.80 26.44 -17.89
C GLY A 56 -38.61 25.15 -18.00
N ASP A 57 -39.77 25.14 -18.65
CA ASP A 57 -40.59 23.94 -18.85
C ASP A 57 -39.85 22.81 -19.60
N HIS A 58 -38.80 23.14 -20.37
CA HIS A 58 -37.93 22.18 -21.06
C HIS A 58 -36.91 21.48 -20.16
N LEU A 59 -36.72 21.94 -18.91
CA LEU A 59 -35.76 21.35 -17.97
C LEU A 59 -36.32 20.06 -17.37
N LYS A 60 -35.49 19.01 -17.36
CA LYS A 60 -35.85 17.68 -16.84
C LYS A 60 -35.36 17.46 -15.42
N ILE A 61 -34.26 18.10 -15.03
CA ILE A 61 -33.54 17.82 -13.78
C ILE A 61 -33.62 19.05 -12.87
N CYS A 62 -33.22 20.23 -13.33
CA CYS A 62 -33.28 21.45 -12.56
C CYS A 62 -34.73 21.90 -12.29
N PRO A 63 -34.99 22.66 -11.20
CA PRO A 63 -36.33 23.12 -10.88
C PRO A 63 -36.95 23.94 -12.03
N GLN A 64 -38.20 23.63 -12.38
CA GLN A 64 -38.96 24.36 -13.39
C GLN A 64 -39.34 25.75 -12.87
N GLY A 65 -39.15 26.78 -13.70
CA GLY A 65 -39.31 28.19 -13.39
C GLY A 65 -38.57 29.07 -14.39
N TYR A 66 -38.39 30.36 -14.09
CA TYR A 66 -37.51 31.21 -14.90
C TYR A 66 -36.05 30.72 -14.79
N THR A 67 -35.40 30.55 -15.93
CA THR A 67 -34.08 29.91 -16.02
C THR A 67 -33.18 30.58 -17.04
N CYS A 68 -31.87 30.51 -16.79
CA CYS A 68 -30.79 30.90 -17.69
C CYS A 68 -30.17 29.70 -18.43
N CYS A 69 -30.82 28.53 -18.39
CA CYS A 69 -30.34 27.31 -19.03
C CYS A 69 -31.29 26.83 -20.13
N SER A 70 -30.73 26.50 -21.30
CA SER A 70 -31.39 25.66 -22.31
C SER A 70 -31.33 24.18 -21.93
N GLN A 71 -32.05 23.32 -22.65
CA GLN A 71 -31.95 21.86 -22.46
C GLN A 71 -30.53 21.34 -22.73
N GLU A 72 -29.87 21.87 -23.77
CA GLU A 72 -28.49 21.52 -24.11
C GLU A 72 -27.51 21.90 -22.99
N MET A 73 -27.70 23.07 -22.36
CA MET A 73 -26.92 23.46 -21.19
C MET A 73 -27.14 22.53 -20.00
N GLU A 74 -28.38 22.09 -19.74
CA GLU A 74 -28.68 21.14 -18.67
C GLU A 74 -27.98 19.79 -18.90
N GLU A 75 -28.01 19.28 -20.14
CA GLU A 75 -27.33 18.05 -20.53
C GLU A 75 -25.80 18.17 -20.37
N LYS A 76 -25.22 19.31 -20.78
CA LYS A 76 -23.79 19.60 -20.61
C LYS A 76 -23.39 19.72 -19.14
N TYR A 77 -24.21 20.39 -18.31
CA TYR A 77 -23.97 20.46 -16.87
C TYR A 77 -24.13 19.10 -16.18
N SER A 78 -25.01 18.23 -16.67
CA SER A 78 -25.12 16.85 -16.18
C SER A 78 -23.81 16.09 -16.36
N LEU A 79 -23.25 16.12 -17.58
CA LEU A 79 -21.96 15.51 -17.89
C LEU A 79 -20.83 16.13 -17.06
N GLN A 80 -20.76 17.46 -17.01
CA GLN A 80 -19.76 18.18 -16.23
C GLN A 80 -19.82 17.83 -14.74
N SER A 81 -21.01 17.78 -14.14
CA SER A 81 -21.19 17.46 -12.70
C SER A 81 -20.67 16.07 -12.35
N THR A 82 -20.83 15.12 -13.28
CA THR A 82 -20.36 13.76 -13.11
C THR A 82 -18.84 13.70 -13.25
N GLU A 83 -18.25 14.40 -14.23
CA GLU A 83 -16.80 14.43 -14.42
C GLU A 83 -16.08 15.18 -13.30
N ASP A 84 -16.62 16.30 -12.81
CA ASP A 84 -16.06 17.00 -11.65
C ASP A 84 -16.04 16.09 -10.41
N PHE A 85 -17.14 15.37 -10.18
CA PHE A 85 -17.23 14.43 -9.07
C PHE A 85 -16.20 13.29 -9.19
N LYS A 86 -16.08 12.69 -10.38
CA LYS A 86 -15.05 11.67 -10.66
C LYS A 86 -13.64 12.22 -10.47
N CYS A 87 -13.36 13.41 -10.98
CA CYS A 87 -12.04 14.03 -10.90
C CYS A 87 -11.60 14.22 -9.44
N VAL A 88 -12.49 14.70 -8.58
CA VAL A 88 -12.14 14.92 -7.17
C VAL A 88 -11.96 13.61 -6.42
N VAL A 89 -12.79 12.59 -6.69
CA VAL A 89 -12.57 11.25 -6.09
C VAL A 89 -11.25 10.65 -6.58
N GLY A 90 -10.99 10.74 -7.90
CA GLY A 90 -9.75 10.25 -8.53
C GLY A 90 -8.51 10.88 -7.91
N GLN A 91 -8.45 12.21 -7.83
CA GLN A 91 -7.31 12.93 -7.23
C GLN A 91 -7.00 12.50 -5.79
N GLN A 92 -8.03 12.18 -5.01
CA GLN A 92 -7.85 11.72 -3.63
C GLN A 92 -7.33 10.28 -3.58
N CYS A 93 -7.86 9.41 -4.44
CA CYS A 93 -7.34 8.04 -4.58
C CYS A 93 -5.91 8.02 -5.12
N ASP A 94 -5.56 8.88 -6.10
CA ASP A 94 -4.22 8.97 -6.68
C ASP A 94 -3.17 9.33 -5.64
N GLN A 95 -3.49 10.26 -4.73
CA GLN A 95 -2.60 10.62 -3.62
C GLN A 95 -2.36 9.43 -2.69
N LEU A 96 -3.41 8.67 -2.40
CA LEU A 96 -3.34 7.52 -1.51
C LEU A 96 -2.61 6.33 -2.16
N GLU A 97 -2.84 6.12 -3.45
CA GLU A 97 -2.11 5.16 -4.27
C GLU A 97 -0.61 5.49 -4.29
N ALA A 98 -0.26 6.76 -4.47
CA ALA A 98 1.13 7.23 -4.45
C ALA A 98 1.80 7.00 -3.08
N VAL A 99 1.06 7.16 -1.98
CA VAL A 99 1.56 6.83 -0.64
C VAL A 99 1.87 5.34 -0.52
N PHE A 100 0.94 4.45 -0.88
CA PHE A 100 1.18 3.00 -0.81
C PHE A 100 2.32 2.56 -1.73
N ALA A 101 2.38 3.09 -2.96
CA ALA A 101 3.47 2.83 -3.89
C ALA A 101 4.82 3.29 -3.34
N SER A 102 4.89 4.49 -2.76
CA SER A 102 6.13 5.00 -2.16
C SER A 102 6.58 4.15 -0.97
N GLN A 103 5.64 3.75 -0.10
CA GLN A 103 5.95 2.92 1.05
C GLN A 103 6.38 1.50 0.64
N TYR A 104 5.75 0.94 -0.39
CA TYR A 104 6.16 -0.33 -1.00
C TYR A 104 7.62 -0.27 -1.45
N THR A 105 7.97 0.72 -2.29
CA THR A 105 9.32 0.85 -2.85
C THR A 105 10.37 1.01 -1.75
N LYS A 106 10.13 1.94 -0.80
CA LYS A 106 11.06 2.18 0.31
C LYS A 106 11.30 0.94 1.16
N PHE A 107 10.23 0.20 1.49
CA PHE A 107 10.35 -1.00 2.32
C PHE A 107 11.05 -2.13 1.55
N ASP A 108 10.71 -2.30 0.28
CA ASP A 108 11.30 -3.32 -0.58
C ASP A 108 12.81 -3.11 -0.79
N GLU A 109 13.22 -1.87 -1.09
CA GLU A 109 14.63 -1.48 -1.19
C GLU A 109 15.36 -1.71 0.13
N PHE A 110 14.79 -1.23 1.25
CA PHE A 110 15.38 -1.42 2.58
C PHE A 110 15.60 -2.90 2.92
N PHE A 111 14.61 -3.76 2.69
CA PHE A 111 14.73 -5.18 3.05
C PHE A 111 15.73 -5.91 2.15
N LYS A 112 15.80 -5.57 0.86
CA LYS A 112 16.82 -6.10 -0.06
C LYS A 112 18.23 -5.68 0.36
N GLU A 113 18.43 -4.41 0.67
CA GLU A 113 19.71 -3.91 1.18
C GLU A 113 20.10 -4.58 2.50
N LEU A 114 19.15 -4.79 3.41
CA LEU A 114 19.39 -5.50 4.66
C LEU A 114 19.93 -6.92 4.41
N LEU A 115 19.36 -7.65 3.46
CA LEU A 115 19.81 -8.99 3.09
C LEU A 115 21.19 -8.98 2.44
N GLU A 116 21.45 -8.04 1.53
CA GLU A 116 22.76 -7.92 0.89
C GLU A 116 23.85 -7.54 1.90
N ASN A 117 23.54 -6.66 2.84
CA ASN A 117 24.48 -6.26 3.89
C ASN A 117 24.74 -7.39 4.88
N ALA A 118 23.72 -8.19 5.24
CA ALA A 118 23.90 -9.37 6.08
C ALA A 118 24.78 -10.44 5.40
N ASP A 119 24.59 -10.67 4.10
CA ASP A 119 25.39 -11.58 3.27
C ASP A 119 26.87 -11.15 3.23
N LYS A 120 27.12 -9.87 2.87
CA LYS A 120 28.47 -9.28 2.87
C LYS A 120 29.12 -9.33 4.24
N SER A 121 28.40 -8.92 5.29
CA SER A 121 28.93 -8.90 6.66
C SER A 121 29.30 -10.29 7.15
N LEU A 122 28.47 -11.30 6.89
CA LEU A 122 28.78 -12.69 7.23
C LEU A 122 30.04 -13.13 6.49
N ASN A 123 30.11 -12.88 5.18
CA ASN A 123 31.26 -13.27 4.37
C ASN A 123 32.56 -12.61 4.88
N ASP A 124 32.56 -11.30 5.11
CA ASP A 124 33.74 -10.55 5.55
C ASP A 124 34.25 -11.04 6.91
N VAL A 125 33.32 -11.27 7.85
CA VAL A 125 33.65 -11.80 9.17
C VAL A 125 34.19 -13.22 9.08
N PHE A 126 33.57 -14.08 8.27
CA PHE A 126 33.93 -15.50 8.20
C PHE A 126 35.24 -15.73 7.45
N VAL A 127 35.51 -14.94 6.40
CA VAL A 127 36.84 -14.90 5.76
C VAL A 127 37.91 -14.49 6.77
N LYS A 128 37.65 -13.48 7.60
CA LYS A 128 38.61 -13.00 8.60
C LYS A 128 38.85 -14.01 9.74
N ILE A 129 37.81 -14.70 10.21
CA ILE A 129 37.89 -15.61 11.36
C ILE A 129 38.35 -17.01 10.96
N TYR A 130 37.78 -17.56 9.88
CA TYR A 130 37.98 -18.96 9.48
C TYR A 130 38.88 -19.12 8.25
N GLY A 131 39.16 -18.03 7.52
CA GLY A 131 40.08 -18.04 6.39
C GLY A 131 39.70 -19.06 5.33
N HIS A 132 40.68 -19.87 4.94
CA HIS A 132 40.54 -20.89 3.89
C HIS A 132 39.41 -21.89 4.15
N LEU A 133 39.20 -22.28 5.42
CA LEU A 133 38.18 -23.26 5.82
C LEU A 133 36.77 -22.81 5.40
N TYR A 134 36.48 -21.52 5.59
CA TYR A 134 35.24 -20.93 5.14
C TYR A 134 35.22 -20.77 3.62
N MET A 135 36.31 -20.31 3.00
CA MET A 135 36.34 -20.09 1.55
C MET A 135 35.98 -21.36 0.75
N GLU A 136 36.49 -22.52 1.15
CA GLU A 136 36.17 -23.83 0.55
C GLU A 136 34.70 -24.25 0.73
N ASN A 137 34.03 -23.72 1.76
CA ASN A 137 32.65 -24.06 2.10
C ASN A 137 31.66 -22.90 1.90
N SER A 138 32.12 -21.79 1.33
CA SER A 138 31.37 -20.53 1.25
C SER A 138 30.10 -20.64 0.39
N GLU A 139 30.08 -21.59 -0.55
CA GLU A 139 28.92 -21.88 -1.40
C GLU A 139 27.67 -22.19 -0.57
N LEU A 140 27.80 -22.95 0.53
CA LEU A 140 26.66 -23.30 1.39
C LEU A 140 25.95 -22.05 1.95
N PHE A 141 26.72 -21.02 2.33
CA PHE A 141 26.17 -19.77 2.86
C PHE A 141 25.61 -18.88 1.73
N LYS A 142 26.27 -18.85 0.57
CA LYS A 142 25.77 -18.13 -0.61
C LYS A 142 24.41 -18.66 -1.06
N ASP A 143 24.26 -20.00 -1.09
CA ASP A 143 23.00 -20.65 -1.45
C ASP A 143 21.90 -20.33 -0.45
N LEU A 144 22.21 -20.32 0.85
CA LEU A 144 21.27 -19.89 1.89
C LEU A 144 20.74 -18.46 1.62
N PHE A 145 21.62 -17.49 1.37
CA PHE A 145 21.19 -16.11 1.09
C PHE A 145 20.43 -15.99 -0.24
N LEU A 146 20.78 -16.81 -1.24
CA LEU A 146 20.06 -16.87 -2.50
C LEU A 146 18.63 -17.38 -2.30
N GLU A 147 18.45 -18.43 -1.52
CA GLU A 147 17.13 -18.97 -1.18
C GLU A 147 16.31 -17.99 -0.32
N LEU A 148 16.94 -17.30 0.63
CA LEU A 148 16.27 -16.24 1.41
C LEU A 148 15.77 -15.11 0.51
N LYS A 149 16.56 -14.68 -0.48
CA LYS A 149 16.15 -13.70 -1.49
C LYS A 149 15.01 -14.24 -2.36
N ARG A 150 15.07 -15.50 -2.80
CA ARG A 150 14.00 -16.15 -3.57
C ARG A 150 12.69 -16.25 -2.77
N TYR A 151 12.77 -16.63 -1.50
CA TYR A 151 11.61 -16.67 -0.61
C TYR A 151 10.95 -15.29 -0.50
N TYR A 152 11.75 -14.25 -0.26
CA TYR A 152 11.21 -12.89 -0.16
C TYR A 152 10.52 -12.44 -1.46
N MET A 153 11.14 -12.66 -2.62
CA MET A 153 10.61 -12.24 -3.93
C MET A 153 9.42 -13.09 -4.40
N ALA A 154 9.57 -14.42 -4.47
CA ALA A 154 8.61 -15.32 -5.10
C ALA A 154 7.80 -16.14 -4.10
N GLY A 155 8.40 -16.54 -2.97
CA GLY A 155 7.75 -17.32 -1.90
C GLY A 155 7.37 -18.74 -2.28
N ASN A 156 7.91 -19.24 -3.39
CA ASN A 156 7.77 -20.63 -3.83
C ASN A 156 8.67 -21.60 -3.07
N VAL A 157 9.28 -21.16 -1.95
CA VAL A 157 10.25 -21.93 -1.18
C VAL A 157 9.69 -22.13 0.22
N ASN A 158 9.81 -23.34 0.76
CA ASN A 158 9.50 -23.61 2.14
C ASN A 158 10.67 -23.15 3.03
N LEU A 159 10.51 -21.99 3.68
CA LEU A 159 11.56 -21.36 4.46
C LEU A 159 12.05 -22.24 5.62
N GLU A 160 11.16 -23.00 6.28
CA GLU A 160 11.56 -23.86 7.39
C GLU A 160 12.39 -25.05 6.92
N GLU A 161 11.98 -25.67 5.81
CA GLU A 161 12.69 -26.79 5.17
C GLU A 161 14.06 -26.36 4.68
N MET A 162 14.14 -25.26 3.94
CA MET A 162 15.43 -24.69 3.49
C MET A 162 16.38 -24.40 4.65
N LEU A 163 15.88 -23.87 5.78
CA LEU A 163 16.71 -23.64 6.96
C LEU A 163 17.15 -24.95 7.61
N ASN A 164 16.27 -25.96 7.69
CA ASN A 164 16.63 -27.27 8.23
C ASN A 164 17.72 -27.94 7.36
N ASP A 165 17.58 -27.88 6.04
CA ASP A 165 18.53 -28.43 5.08
C ASP A 165 19.89 -27.74 5.22
N PHE A 166 19.91 -26.40 5.30
CA PHE A 166 21.14 -25.64 5.54
C PHE A 166 21.88 -26.14 6.80
N TRP A 167 21.16 -26.30 7.92
CA TRP A 167 21.76 -26.74 9.17
C TRP A 167 22.25 -28.19 9.12
N ALA A 168 21.51 -29.09 8.44
CA ALA A 168 21.93 -30.47 8.25
C ALA A 168 23.24 -30.54 7.44
N HIS A 169 23.29 -29.88 6.29
CA HIS A 169 24.49 -29.84 5.44
C HIS A 169 25.67 -29.15 6.14
N LEU A 170 25.41 -28.08 6.91
CA LEU A 170 26.45 -27.42 7.69
C LEU A 170 27.03 -28.35 8.74
N LEU A 171 26.18 -29.08 9.46
CA LEU A 171 26.61 -30.02 10.49
C LEU A 171 27.45 -31.16 9.90
N GLU A 172 27.03 -31.74 8.78
CA GLU A 172 27.80 -32.78 8.10
C GLU A 172 29.19 -32.31 7.68
N ARG A 173 29.28 -31.12 7.07
CA ARG A 173 30.57 -30.51 6.70
C ARG A 173 31.43 -30.23 7.93
N MET A 174 30.86 -29.64 8.98
CA MET A 174 31.58 -29.39 10.24
C MET A 174 32.06 -30.69 10.90
N PHE A 175 31.24 -31.74 10.88
CA PHE A 175 31.58 -33.02 11.49
C PHE A 175 32.76 -33.68 10.78
N ARG A 176 32.79 -33.65 9.43
CA ARG A 176 33.93 -34.12 8.61
C ARG A 176 35.19 -33.28 8.89
N LEU A 177 35.06 -31.97 9.01
CA LEU A 177 36.19 -31.07 9.26
C LEU A 177 36.82 -31.27 10.64
N VAL A 178 36.01 -31.43 11.68
CA VAL A 178 36.49 -31.66 13.06
C VAL A 178 37.11 -33.06 13.22
N ASN A 179 36.60 -34.05 12.48
CA ASN A 179 37.05 -35.45 12.55
C ASN A 179 37.78 -35.89 11.27
N SER A 180 38.64 -35.04 10.74
CA SER A 180 39.33 -35.26 9.45
C SER A 180 40.23 -36.51 9.39
N GLN A 181 40.52 -37.11 10.53
CA GLN A 181 41.29 -38.36 10.65
C GLN A 181 40.47 -39.60 10.27
N TYR A 182 39.16 -39.48 10.16
CA TYR A 182 38.23 -40.56 9.87
C TYR A 182 37.49 -40.31 8.56
N SER A 183 37.17 -41.37 7.83
CA SER A 183 36.21 -41.33 6.73
C SER A 183 34.84 -41.80 7.24
N PHE A 184 33.80 -41.05 6.89
CA PHE A 184 32.41 -41.36 7.26
C PHE A 184 31.61 -41.65 5.99
N THR A 185 30.80 -42.71 6.01
CA THR A 185 29.83 -42.96 4.94
C THR A 185 28.63 -42.02 5.08
N ASP A 186 27.88 -41.85 3.99
CA ASP A 186 26.69 -41.00 4.03
C ASP A 186 25.61 -41.59 4.98
N GLU A 187 25.50 -42.92 5.11
CA GLU A 187 24.58 -43.52 6.10
C GLU A 187 25.00 -43.20 7.54
N TYR A 188 26.30 -43.11 7.82
CA TYR A 188 26.79 -42.71 9.14
C TYR A 188 26.44 -41.25 9.44
N LEU A 189 26.57 -40.37 8.46
CA LEU A 189 26.23 -38.96 8.63
C LEU A 189 24.73 -38.73 8.76
N GLU A 190 23.91 -39.50 8.05
CA GLU A 190 22.46 -39.50 8.24
C GLU A 190 22.10 -39.94 9.68
N CYS A 191 22.81 -40.94 10.22
CA CYS A 191 22.69 -41.35 11.61
C CYS A 191 23.07 -40.20 12.57
N VAL A 192 24.19 -39.50 12.33
CA VAL A 192 24.59 -38.33 13.11
C VAL A 192 23.49 -37.26 13.07
N SER A 193 22.92 -37.00 11.89
CA SER A 193 21.83 -36.04 11.70
C SER A 193 20.62 -36.36 12.58
N LYS A 194 20.28 -37.64 12.78
CA LYS A 194 19.17 -38.09 13.67
C LYS A 194 19.38 -37.76 15.16
N TYR A 195 20.62 -37.66 15.62
CA TYR A 195 20.93 -37.32 17.02
C TYR A 195 21.12 -35.81 17.26
N THR A 196 21.08 -34.99 16.21
CA THR A 196 21.33 -33.53 16.28
C THR A 196 20.41 -32.81 17.26
N GLU A 197 19.13 -33.19 17.32
CA GLU A 197 18.17 -32.55 18.23
C GLU A 197 18.45 -32.82 19.71
N GLN A 198 18.97 -34.01 20.03
CA GLN A 198 19.30 -34.42 21.39
C GLN A 198 20.65 -33.85 21.83
N LEU A 199 21.66 -33.93 20.97
CA LEU A 199 23.03 -33.54 21.28
C LEU A 199 23.28 -32.04 21.14
N LYS A 200 22.49 -31.34 20.32
CA LYS A 200 22.59 -29.90 20.05
C LYS A 200 24.05 -29.43 19.86
N PRO A 201 24.77 -29.95 18.85
CA PRO A 201 26.18 -29.61 18.62
C PRO A 201 26.41 -28.10 18.39
N LEU A 202 25.40 -27.39 17.87
CA LEU A 202 25.39 -25.94 17.68
C LEU A 202 24.56 -25.20 18.76
N GLY A 203 24.28 -25.88 19.88
CA GLY A 203 23.41 -25.40 20.93
C GLY A 203 21.99 -25.09 20.43
N ASP A 204 21.41 -24.03 20.96
CA ASP A 204 20.09 -23.55 20.55
C ASP A 204 20.11 -22.62 19.32
N VAL A 205 21.29 -22.38 18.71
CA VAL A 205 21.44 -21.41 17.61
C VAL A 205 20.56 -21.77 16.40
N PRO A 206 20.57 -23.01 15.87
CA PRO A 206 19.73 -23.37 14.72
C PRO A 206 18.24 -23.13 14.99
N ARG A 207 17.76 -23.52 16.17
CA ARG A 207 16.35 -23.37 16.58
C ARG A 207 15.95 -21.89 16.71
N LYS A 208 16.79 -21.09 17.37
CA LYS A 208 16.52 -19.65 17.58
C LYS A 208 16.56 -18.89 16.26
N LEU A 209 17.60 -19.13 15.44
CA LEU A 209 17.75 -18.49 14.14
C LEU A 209 16.60 -18.87 13.22
N LYS A 210 16.23 -20.16 13.14
CA LYS A 210 15.08 -20.60 12.35
C LYS A 210 13.81 -19.84 12.72
N LEU A 211 13.49 -19.79 14.01
CA LEU A 211 12.28 -19.12 14.49
C LEU A 211 12.29 -17.60 14.25
N GLN A 212 13.45 -16.95 14.40
CA GLN A 212 13.59 -15.50 14.16
C GLN A 212 13.51 -15.18 12.66
N VAL A 213 14.25 -15.90 11.82
CA VAL A 213 14.28 -15.73 10.36
C VAL A 213 12.91 -16.01 9.77
N THR A 214 12.26 -17.13 10.12
CA THR A 214 10.92 -17.44 9.63
C THR A 214 9.93 -16.33 9.95
N ARG A 215 9.91 -15.85 11.21
CA ARG A 215 9.01 -14.76 11.61
C ARG A 215 9.31 -13.45 10.88
N ALA A 216 10.58 -13.09 10.73
CA ALA A 216 10.99 -11.86 10.08
C ALA A 216 10.66 -11.85 8.59
N PHE A 217 10.98 -12.92 7.86
CA PHE A 217 10.74 -13.00 6.43
C PHE A 217 9.25 -13.13 6.11
N VAL A 218 8.49 -13.91 6.87
CA VAL A 218 7.03 -13.97 6.71
C VAL A 218 6.43 -12.58 6.94
N ALA A 219 6.77 -11.91 8.05
CA ALA A 219 6.25 -10.58 8.34
C ALA A 219 6.62 -9.55 7.26
N ALA A 220 7.89 -9.51 6.83
CA ALA A 220 8.36 -8.56 5.83
C ALA A 220 7.69 -8.79 4.48
N ARG A 221 7.60 -10.05 4.04
CA ARG A 221 6.94 -10.42 2.79
C ARG A 221 5.45 -10.11 2.84
N THR A 222 4.76 -10.48 3.91
CA THR A 222 3.33 -10.17 4.08
C THR A 222 3.09 -8.66 4.09
N PHE A 223 3.96 -7.89 4.74
CA PHE A 223 3.84 -6.43 4.76
C PHE A 223 4.02 -5.81 3.37
N VAL A 224 5.07 -6.16 2.64
CA VAL A 224 5.32 -5.59 1.31
C VAL A 224 4.22 -6.00 0.31
N GLN A 225 3.73 -7.25 0.40
CA GLN A 225 2.59 -7.72 -0.40
C GLN A 225 1.31 -6.96 -0.04
N GLY A 226 1.07 -6.73 1.25
CA GLY A 226 -0.06 -5.92 1.71
C GLY A 226 -0.01 -4.51 1.13
N LEU A 227 1.14 -3.84 1.13
CA LEU A 227 1.28 -2.51 0.53
C LEU A 227 0.95 -2.51 -0.99
N ALA A 228 1.36 -3.55 -1.71
CA ALA A 228 1.01 -3.69 -3.14
C ALA A 228 -0.50 -3.92 -3.34
N VAL A 229 -1.10 -4.82 -2.55
CA VAL A 229 -2.55 -5.07 -2.59
C VAL A 229 -3.34 -3.81 -2.23
N ALA A 230 -2.90 -3.07 -1.22
CA ALA A 230 -3.51 -1.81 -0.81
C ALA A 230 -3.55 -0.80 -1.96
N ARG A 231 -2.41 -0.61 -2.64
CA ARG A 231 -2.31 0.22 -3.85
C ARG A 231 -3.29 -0.24 -4.93
N ASP A 232 -3.32 -1.54 -5.24
CA ASP A 232 -4.15 -2.10 -6.31
C ASP A 232 -5.66 -1.98 -5.99
N VAL A 233 -6.05 -2.15 -4.73
CA VAL A 233 -7.43 -1.94 -4.28
C VAL A 233 -7.83 -0.47 -4.40
N VAL A 234 -6.98 0.47 -3.95
CA VAL A 234 -7.24 1.92 -4.10
C VAL A 234 -7.44 2.29 -5.57
N SER A 235 -6.57 1.76 -6.45
CA SER A 235 -6.64 1.99 -7.89
C SER A 235 -7.95 1.46 -8.51
N LYS A 236 -8.48 0.34 -8.02
CA LYS A 236 -9.78 -0.21 -8.47
C LYS A 236 -10.98 0.56 -7.92
N VAL A 237 -10.88 1.03 -6.67
CA VAL A 237 -11.97 1.71 -5.94
C VAL A 237 -12.10 3.18 -6.38
N SER A 238 -11.05 3.77 -6.95
CA SER A 238 -11.03 5.14 -7.51
C SER A 238 -11.99 5.35 -8.69
N VAL A 239 -12.32 4.28 -9.41
CA VAL A 239 -13.23 4.35 -10.55
C VAL A 239 -14.67 4.44 -10.06
N VAL A 240 -15.25 5.64 -10.14
CA VAL A 240 -16.66 5.87 -9.76
C VAL A 240 -17.53 6.18 -10.96
N ASN A 241 -18.59 5.41 -11.13
CA ASN A 241 -19.61 5.65 -12.15
C ASN A 241 -20.98 5.81 -11.48
N PRO A 242 -21.44 7.05 -11.22
CA PRO A 242 -22.75 7.29 -10.64
C PRO A 242 -23.87 6.76 -11.56
N THR A 243 -24.89 6.12 -10.98
CA THR A 243 -26.13 5.80 -11.70
C THR A 243 -26.84 7.08 -12.16
N ALA A 244 -27.68 7.02 -13.20
CA ALA A 244 -28.45 8.18 -13.70
C ALA A 244 -29.11 9.02 -12.59
N ARG A 245 -29.85 8.39 -11.67
CA ARG A 245 -30.49 9.08 -10.52
C ARG A 245 -29.51 9.85 -9.62
N ARG A 246 -28.28 9.35 -9.48
CA ARG A 246 -27.23 9.99 -8.67
C ARG A 246 -26.52 11.09 -9.46
N ALA A 247 -26.34 10.92 -10.76
CA ALA A 247 -25.89 11.99 -11.66
C ALA A 247 -26.88 13.17 -11.63
N ASP A 248 -28.19 12.91 -11.69
CA ASP A 248 -29.22 13.95 -11.57
C ASP A 248 -29.12 14.70 -10.22
N ALA A 249 -28.84 13.97 -9.13
CA ALA A 249 -28.65 14.56 -7.82
C ALA A 249 -27.38 15.42 -7.75
N LEU A 250 -26.29 14.99 -8.40
CA LEU A 250 -25.06 15.79 -8.53
C LEU A 250 -25.31 17.07 -9.33
N LEU A 251 -26.02 16.99 -10.45
CA LEU A 251 -26.41 18.15 -11.25
C LEU A 251 -27.24 19.14 -10.42
N LYS A 252 -28.30 18.64 -9.76
CA LYS A 252 -29.16 19.43 -8.85
C LYS A 252 -28.36 20.16 -7.78
N MET A 253 -27.38 19.48 -7.22
CA MET A 253 -26.54 20.03 -6.17
C MET A 253 -25.54 21.06 -6.69
N ILE A 254 -24.88 20.80 -7.82
CA ILE A 254 -23.69 21.56 -8.25
C ILE A 254 -24.05 22.71 -9.20
N TYR A 255 -24.90 22.48 -10.20
CA TYR A 255 -25.11 23.43 -11.31
C TYR A 255 -26.53 23.98 -11.45
N CYS A 256 -27.56 23.39 -10.82
CA CYS A 256 -28.92 23.94 -10.97
C CYS A 256 -29.10 25.34 -10.37
N SER A 257 -28.26 25.75 -9.40
CA SER A 257 -28.23 27.15 -8.95
C SER A 257 -27.76 28.11 -10.05
N HIS A 258 -26.87 27.67 -10.95
CA HIS A 258 -26.43 28.48 -12.08
C HIS A 258 -27.57 28.72 -13.08
N CYS A 259 -28.41 27.71 -13.28
CA CYS A 259 -29.61 27.84 -14.10
C CYS A 259 -30.63 28.83 -13.51
N GLN A 260 -30.60 29.06 -12.20
CA GLN A 260 -31.42 30.07 -11.52
C GLN A 260 -30.73 31.45 -11.41
N GLY A 261 -29.60 31.65 -12.10
CA GLY A 261 -28.80 32.89 -12.02
C GLY A 261 -27.95 33.02 -10.74
N LEU A 262 -27.91 31.99 -9.88
CA LEU A 262 -27.22 31.97 -8.59
C LEU A 262 -25.87 31.24 -8.68
N VAL A 263 -24.88 31.87 -9.30
CA VAL A 263 -23.55 31.25 -9.55
C VAL A 263 -22.59 31.24 -8.35
N THR A 264 -22.90 31.98 -7.28
CA THR A 264 -22.02 32.10 -6.10
C THR A 264 -22.49 31.29 -4.89
N VAL A 265 -23.67 30.67 -4.99
CA VAL A 265 -24.30 29.94 -3.87
C VAL A 265 -23.70 28.55 -3.76
N LYS A 266 -23.32 28.17 -2.54
CA LYS A 266 -22.79 26.83 -2.25
C LYS A 266 -23.89 25.87 -1.81
N PRO A 267 -23.77 24.56 -2.11
CA PRO A 267 -24.71 23.56 -1.63
C PRO A 267 -24.70 23.46 -0.09
N CYS A 268 -25.86 23.23 0.51
CA CYS A 268 -25.96 22.97 1.94
C CYS A 268 -25.17 21.71 2.31
N TYR A 269 -24.41 21.76 3.42
CA TYR A 269 -23.55 20.67 3.89
C TYR A 269 -24.27 19.31 3.97
N ASN A 270 -25.46 19.28 4.57
CA ASN A 270 -26.22 18.03 4.74
C ASN A 270 -26.66 17.42 3.41
N SER A 271 -27.11 18.27 2.46
CA SER A 271 -27.49 17.82 1.11
C SER A 271 -26.28 17.25 0.38
N CYS A 272 -25.15 17.97 0.44
CA CYS A 272 -23.91 17.52 -0.17
C CYS A 272 -23.40 16.19 0.41
N SER A 273 -23.39 16.07 1.74
CA SER A 273 -22.99 14.84 2.40
C SER A 273 -23.88 13.66 2.00
N ASN A 274 -25.19 13.85 1.92
CA ASN A 274 -26.12 12.78 1.58
C ASN A 274 -25.96 12.32 0.13
N ILE A 275 -25.86 13.25 -0.81
CA ILE A 275 -25.66 12.95 -2.23
C ILE A 275 -24.33 12.23 -2.44
N ARG A 276 -23.25 12.72 -1.82
CA ARG A 276 -21.94 12.08 -1.88
C ARG A 276 -21.95 10.66 -1.34
N ARG A 277 -22.55 10.42 -0.17
CA ARG A 277 -22.68 9.05 0.39
C ARG A 277 -23.44 8.14 -0.56
N GLY A 278 -24.48 8.65 -1.20
CA GLY A 278 -25.23 7.93 -2.23
C GLY A 278 -24.34 7.55 -3.43
N CYS A 279 -23.56 8.49 -3.95
CA CYS A 279 -22.62 8.26 -5.06
C CYS A 279 -21.51 7.25 -4.72
N LEU A 280 -21.09 7.21 -3.46
CA LEU A 280 -20.00 6.35 -2.97
C LEU A 280 -20.50 5.13 -2.17
N ALA A 281 -21.75 4.70 -2.36
CA ALA A 281 -22.30 3.59 -1.60
C ALA A 281 -21.46 2.31 -1.75
N TYR A 282 -21.03 1.99 -2.98
CA TYR A 282 -20.18 0.82 -3.26
C TYR A 282 -18.81 0.92 -2.57
N GLN A 283 -18.18 2.09 -2.61
CA GLN A 283 -16.94 2.37 -1.89
C GLN A 283 -17.13 2.23 -0.37
N GLY A 284 -18.31 2.60 0.13
CA GLY A 284 -18.71 2.41 1.52
C GLY A 284 -18.80 0.94 1.94
N ASP A 285 -19.16 0.03 1.04
CA ASP A 285 -19.22 -1.41 1.35
C ASP A 285 -17.83 -2.01 1.66
N VAL A 286 -16.76 -1.42 1.10
CA VAL A 286 -15.37 -1.86 1.29
C VAL A 286 -14.76 -1.33 2.60
N ASP A 287 -15.43 -0.39 3.29
CA ASP A 287 -14.92 0.29 4.49
C ASP A 287 -14.46 -0.69 5.59
N SER A 288 -15.36 -1.59 5.98
CA SER A 288 -15.12 -2.52 7.09
C SER A 288 -13.93 -3.45 6.84
N GLU A 289 -13.85 -4.00 5.63
CA GLU A 289 -12.76 -4.87 5.20
C GLU A 289 -11.44 -4.10 5.08
N TRP A 290 -11.51 -2.87 4.58
CA TRP A 290 -10.33 -2.01 4.51
C TRP A 290 -9.76 -1.71 5.89
N ASN A 291 -10.60 -1.37 6.87
CA ASN A 291 -10.14 -1.10 8.23
C ASN A 291 -9.50 -2.32 8.87
N SER A 292 -10.14 -3.48 8.70
CA SER A 292 -9.60 -4.76 9.15
C SER A 292 -8.25 -5.07 8.51
N PHE A 293 -8.11 -4.79 7.21
CA PHE A 293 -6.86 -4.92 6.48
C PHE A 293 -5.77 -3.97 7.01
N ILE A 294 -6.08 -2.70 7.25
CA ILE A 294 -5.12 -1.73 7.80
C ILE A 294 -4.71 -2.13 9.21
N ASP A 295 -5.63 -2.52 10.08
CA ASP A 295 -5.32 -2.96 11.43
C ASP A 295 -4.38 -4.17 11.42
N ALA A 296 -4.65 -5.16 10.55
CA ALA A 296 -3.75 -6.30 10.36
C ALA A 296 -2.36 -5.87 9.86
N MET A 297 -2.30 -4.93 8.91
CA MET A 297 -1.04 -4.37 8.41
C MET A 297 -0.24 -3.65 9.51
N LEU A 298 -0.90 -2.93 10.39
CA LEU A 298 -0.26 -2.28 11.54
C LEU A 298 0.28 -3.30 12.53
N MET A 299 -0.46 -4.37 12.81
CA MET A 299 0.03 -5.47 13.65
C MET A 299 1.29 -6.13 13.07
N VAL A 300 1.35 -6.30 11.74
CA VAL A 300 2.56 -6.83 11.07
C VAL A 300 3.72 -5.82 11.18
N ALA A 301 3.46 -4.53 10.98
CA ALA A 301 4.47 -3.48 11.13
C ALA A 301 5.06 -3.42 12.55
N GLU A 302 4.23 -3.56 13.58
CA GLU A 302 4.69 -3.63 14.98
C GLU A 302 5.61 -4.83 15.21
N ARG A 303 5.29 -6.00 14.64
CA ARG A 303 6.15 -7.19 14.71
C ARG A 303 7.50 -6.95 14.05
N LEU A 304 7.55 -6.20 12.95
CA LEU A 304 8.81 -5.83 12.28
C LEU A 304 9.66 -4.89 13.14
N GLN A 305 9.04 -3.95 13.87
CA GLN A 305 9.76 -3.07 14.81
C GLN A 305 10.29 -3.83 16.04
N VAL A 306 9.54 -4.82 16.53
CA VAL A 306 10.00 -5.69 17.62
C VAL A 306 11.18 -6.55 17.16
N LEU A 307 11.19 -7.00 15.90
CA LEU A 307 12.31 -7.75 15.34
C LEU A 307 13.55 -6.88 15.12
N SER A 308 13.39 -5.60 14.76
CA SER A 308 14.53 -4.66 14.65
C SER A 308 15.10 -4.25 16.01
N THR A 309 14.28 -4.21 17.06
CA THR A 309 14.73 -3.94 18.44
C THR A 309 15.31 -5.17 19.15
N LEU A 310 14.88 -6.37 18.76
CA LEU A 310 15.54 -7.63 19.16
C LEU A 310 16.86 -7.86 18.40
N ASN A 311 17.16 -7.08 17.36
CA ASN A 311 18.26 -7.26 16.42
C ASN A 311 19.65 -6.80 16.91
N GLY A 312 19.89 -6.90 18.22
CA GLY A 312 21.23 -7.22 18.71
C GLY A 312 21.73 -8.61 18.26
N SER A 313 20.96 -9.36 17.46
CA SER A 313 21.29 -10.71 16.98
C SER A 313 21.80 -10.82 15.54
N CYS A 314 21.72 -9.77 14.71
CA CYS A 314 22.34 -9.74 13.37
C CYS A 314 23.34 -8.59 13.17
N SER A 315 23.62 -7.81 14.22
CA SER A 315 24.76 -6.90 14.25
C SER A 315 25.78 -7.49 15.22
N PRO A 316 27.00 -7.89 14.79
CA PRO A 316 28.07 -8.02 15.76
C PRO A 316 28.26 -6.63 16.35
N SER A 317 28.01 -6.50 17.65
CA SER A 317 28.47 -5.36 18.42
C SER A 317 29.99 -5.31 18.28
N ILE A 318 30.49 -4.33 17.53
CA ILE A 318 31.84 -3.80 17.66
C ILE A 318 31.67 -2.38 18.20
#